data_AF-A0AA96X8L0-F1
#
_entry.id   AF-A0AA96X8L0-F1
#
_cell.length_a   1.000
_cell.length_b   1.000
_cell.length_c   1.000
_cell.angle_alpha   90.00
_cell.angle_beta   90.00
_cell.angle_gamma   90.00
#
_symmetry.space_group_name_H-M   'P 1'
#
loop_
_entity.id
_entity.type
_entity.pdbx_description
1 polymer ?
#
loop_
_entity_poly.entity_id
_entity_poly.type
_entity_poly.pdbx_seq_one_letter_code
_entity_poly.pdbx_strand_id
1 'polypeptide(L)'
;MIRVSFGVYEARISEEENRLSIVNISGEGSYISYCNLNGIEVLENTDSLIKFRKGWFTYEFSFTEFTPGLDKIKYVSKLFHKLPLLGFRGEIGYKDKGLLRNAISKYC
;
A
#
# COMPACT_ATOMS: atom_id res chain seq x y z
N MET A 1 -1.53 -6.94 12.58
CA MET A 1 -2.03 -5.78 11.80
C MET A 1 -0.84 -4.87 11.49
N ILE A 2 -0.48 -4.71 10.22
CA ILE A 2 0.58 -3.79 9.77
C ILE A 2 -0.08 -2.41 9.55
N ARG A 3 0.56 -1.33 10.01
CA ARG A 3 0.07 0.05 9.81
C ARG A 3 1.17 0.89 9.20
N VAL A 4 0.83 1.63 8.16
CA VAL A 4 1.74 2.53 7.44
C VAL A 4 1.08 3.88 7.33
N SER A 5 1.58 4.89 8.05
CA SER A 5 1.03 6.24 8.05
C SER A 5 1.71 7.13 7.00
N PHE A 6 0.95 8.00 6.35
CA PHE A 6 1.38 8.91 5.29
C PHE A 6 0.58 10.22 5.32
N GLY A 7 1.16 11.24 5.94
CA GLY A 7 0.50 12.53 6.14
C GLY A 7 -0.74 12.38 7.01
N VAL A 8 -1.89 12.73 6.47
CA VAL A 8 -3.20 12.55 7.13
C VAL A 8 -3.88 11.23 6.76
N TYR A 9 -3.16 10.25 6.21
CA TYR A 9 -3.72 8.95 5.84
C TYR A 9 -2.91 7.78 6.42
N GLU A 10 -3.53 6.61 6.53
CA GLU A 10 -2.88 5.38 6.99
C GLU A 10 -3.37 4.16 6.22
N ALA A 11 -2.44 3.32 5.76
CA ALA A 11 -2.70 2.02 5.17
C ALA A 11 -2.60 0.97 6.28
N ARG A 12 -3.68 0.22 6.49
CA ARG A 12 -3.79 -0.85 7.47
C ARG A 12 -3.89 -2.16 6.72
N ILE A 13 -2.95 -3.07 6.95
CA ILE A 13 -3.04 -4.46 6.48
C ILE A 13 -3.42 -5.34 7.66
N SER A 14 -4.63 -5.86 7.62
CA SER A 14 -5.06 -6.92 8.52
C SER A 14 -4.75 -8.26 7.85
N GLU A 15 -3.77 -8.98 8.38
CA GLU A 15 -3.49 -10.36 7.94
C GLU A 15 -4.64 -11.30 8.33
N GLU A 16 -5.27 -11.08 9.48
CA GLU A 16 -6.40 -11.90 9.94
C GLU A 16 -7.64 -11.76 9.03
N GLU A 17 -7.90 -10.53 8.56
CA GLU A 17 -9.04 -10.26 7.67
C GLU A 17 -8.67 -10.28 6.17
N ASN A 18 -7.40 -10.52 5.84
CA ASN A 18 -6.84 -10.40 4.48
C ASN A 18 -7.22 -9.06 3.82
N ARG A 19 -7.07 -7.94 4.52
CA ARG A 19 -7.61 -6.64 4.10
C ARG A 19 -6.58 -5.54 4.15
N LEU A 20 -6.45 -4.78 3.06
CA LEU A 20 -5.77 -3.49 2.99
C LEU A 20 -6.81 -2.36 3.09
N SER A 21 -6.74 -1.54 4.13
CA SER A 21 -7.61 -0.38 4.31
C SER A 21 -6.80 0.91 4.27
N ILE A 22 -7.28 1.93 3.56
CA ILE A 22 -6.75 3.29 3.60
C ILE A 22 -7.72 4.13 4.42
N VAL A 23 -7.22 4.74 5.50
CA VAL A 23 -8.02 5.57 6.42
C VAL A 23 -7.45 6.97 6.52
N ASN A 24 -8.28 7.96 6.83
CA ASN A 24 -7.82 9.29 7.25
C ASN A 24 -7.49 9.27 8.77
N ILE A 25 -6.35 9.83 9.17
CA ILE A 25 -5.90 9.94 10.58
C ILE A 25 -6.28 11.30 11.21
N SER A 26 -6.57 12.34 10.42
CA SER A 26 -6.82 13.70 10.91
C SER A 26 -8.29 14.06 11.16
N GLY A 27 -9.21 13.11 11.03
CA GLY A 27 -10.64 13.30 11.33
C GLY A 27 -11.28 11.96 11.66
N GLU A 28 -12.39 11.97 12.41
CA GLU A 28 -13.13 10.79 12.89
C GLU A 28 -13.16 9.63 11.86
N GLY A 29 -12.18 8.73 11.94
CA GLY A 29 -12.18 7.40 11.32
C GLY A 29 -12.71 7.24 9.90
N SER A 30 -12.58 8.22 9.00
CA SER A 30 -13.16 8.12 7.66
C SER A 30 -12.34 7.14 6.82
N TYR A 31 -12.87 5.92 6.65
CA TYR A 31 -12.36 4.94 5.70
C TYR A 31 -12.46 5.53 4.29
N ILE A 32 -11.32 5.63 3.62
CA ILE A 32 -11.24 6.17 2.25
C ILE A 32 -11.42 5.05 1.25
N SER A 33 -10.82 3.89 1.54
CA SER A 33 -10.92 2.70 0.69
C SER A 33 -10.54 1.46 1.46
N TYR A 34 -11.06 0.30 1.07
CA TYR A 34 -10.52 -0.99 1.49
C TYR A 34 -10.50 -1.98 0.31
N CYS A 35 -9.51 -2.86 0.31
CA CYS A 35 -9.31 -3.91 -0.66
C CYS A 35 -9.11 -5.24 0.06
N ASN A 36 -9.94 -6.24 -0.27
CA ASN A 36 -9.68 -7.62 0.15
C ASN A 36 -8.53 -8.18 -0.70
N LEU A 37 -7.52 -8.73 -0.04
CA LEU A 37 -6.29 -9.26 -0.62
C LEU A 37 -6.45 -10.70 -1.15
N ASN A 38 -7.50 -11.43 -0.78
CA ASN A 38 -7.72 -12.78 -1.31
C ASN A 38 -8.00 -12.76 -2.80
N GLY A 39 -7.31 -13.61 -3.58
CA GLY A 39 -7.48 -13.70 -5.03
C GLY A 39 -7.08 -12.41 -5.73
N ILE A 40 -6.00 -11.78 -5.25
CA ILE A 40 -5.26 -10.78 -6.01
C ILE A 40 -4.29 -11.48 -6.95
N GLU A 41 -3.96 -10.79 -8.03
CA GLU A 41 -2.94 -11.22 -8.97
C GLU A 41 -1.78 -10.24 -8.88
N VAL A 42 -0.61 -10.68 -8.41
CA VAL A 42 0.59 -9.85 -8.45
C VAL A 42 1.06 -9.75 -9.90
N LEU A 43 1.05 -8.53 -10.42
CA LEU A 43 1.51 -8.19 -11.76
C LEU A 43 3.01 -7.91 -11.78
N GLU A 44 3.52 -7.29 -10.71
CA GLU A 44 4.93 -6.95 -10.58
C GLU A 44 5.33 -6.87 -9.10
N ASN A 45 6.49 -7.42 -8.74
CA ASN A 45 7.00 -7.40 -7.37
C ASN A 45 8.54 -7.31 -7.38
N THR A 46 9.05 -6.10 -7.48
CA THR A 46 10.47 -5.78 -7.41
C THR A 46 10.81 -5.07 -6.10
N ASP A 47 12.09 -4.81 -5.87
CA ASP A 47 12.50 -4.05 -4.69
C ASP A 47 11.99 -2.60 -4.72
N SER A 48 11.73 -2.03 -5.88
CA SER A 48 11.27 -0.64 -6.03
C SER A 48 9.78 -0.53 -6.36
N LEU A 49 9.07 -1.63 -6.53
CA LEU A 49 7.68 -1.61 -6.99
C LEU A 49 6.91 -2.85 -6.55
N ILE A 50 5.72 -2.67 -6.01
CA ILE A 50 4.73 -3.75 -5.94
C ILE A 50 3.44 -3.33 -6.64
N LYS A 51 2.99 -4.16 -7.57
CA LYS A 51 1.82 -3.94 -8.41
C LYS A 51 0.95 -5.18 -8.41
N PHE A 52 -0.32 -5.03 -8.08
CA PHE A 52 -1.27 -6.14 -8.06
C PHE A 52 -2.63 -5.72 -8.58
N ARG A 53 -3.38 -6.70 -9.08
CA ARG A 53 -4.73 -6.54 -9.60
C ARG A 53 -5.73 -7.23 -8.68
N LYS A 54 -6.85 -6.55 -8.42
CA LYS A 54 -8.04 -7.13 -7.79
C LYS A 54 -9.27 -6.79 -8.61
N GLY A 55 -9.88 -7.82 -9.19
CA GLY A 55 -10.97 -7.62 -10.15
C GLY A 55 -10.47 -6.76 -11.32
N TRP A 56 -11.09 -5.59 -11.52
CA TRP A 56 -10.67 -4.67 -12.57
C TRP A 56 -9.76 -3.52 -12.12
N PHE A 57 -9.37 -3.49 -10.85
CA PHE A 57 -8.54 -2.44 -10.29
C PHE A 57 -7.09 -2.88 -10.21
N THR A 58 -6.17 -1.99 -10.58
CA THR A 58 -4.73 -2.17 -10.40
C THR A 58 -4.24 -1.23 -9.33
N TYR A 59 -3.54 -1.79 -8.35
CA TYR A 59 -2.88 -1.09 -7.27
C TYR A 59 -1.39 -1.09 -7.55
N GLU A 60 -0.76 0.07 -7.45
CA GLU A 60 0.66 0.26 -7.69
C GLU A 60 1.26 0.99 -6.49
N PHE A 61 2.35 0.46 -5.94
CA PHE A 61 3.15 1.07 -4.88
C PHE A 61 4.58 1.14 -5.36
N SER A 62 5.01 2.32 -5.80
CA SER A 62 6.39 2.61 -6.22
C SER A 62 7.19 3.16 -5.05
N PHE A 63 8.42 2.70 -4.84
CA PHE A 63 9.33 3.17 -3.80
C PHE A 63 10.49 3.92 -4.46
N THR A 64 10.71 5.18 -4.07
CA THR A 64 11.71 6.08 -4.67
C THR A 64 12.72 6.52 -3.62
N GLU A 65 13.85 5.81 -3.59
CA GLU A 65 15.09 6.10 -2.86
C GLU A 65 15.01 6.40 -1.35
N PHE A 66 16.13 6.07 -0.72
CA PHE A 66 16.40 6.23 0.71
C PHE A 66 16.40 7.71 1.10
N THR A 67 15.77 8.05 2.21
CA THR A 67 15.92 9.39 2.81
C THR A 67 17.18 9.38 3.70
N PRO A 68 18.27 10.08 3.33
CA PRO A 68 19.53 10.01 4.06
C PRO A 68 19.37 10.36 5.54
N GLY A 69 19.81 9.46 6.43
CA GLY A 69 19.73 9.65 7.90
C GLY A 69 18.44 9.14 8.54
N LEU A 70 17.51 8.55 7.79
CA LEU A 70 16.28 7.93 8.30
C LEU A 70 16.12 6.51 7.77
N ASP A 71 15.62 5.58 8.59
CA ASP A 71 15.25 4.21 8.15
C ASP A 71 13.93 4.21 7.35
N LYS A 72 13.82 5.14 6.39
CA LYS A 72 12.60 5.43 5.62
C LYS A 72 12.90 5.54 4.13
N ILE A 73 11.91 5.18 3.32
CA ILE A 73 11.92 5.34 1.86
C ILE A 73 10.68 6.12 1.44
N LYS A 74 10.81 6.94 0.39
CA LYS A 74 9.63 7.57 -0.20
C LYS A 74 8.86 6.55 -1.01
N TYR A 75 7.55 6.71 -1.08
CA TYR A 75 6.72 5.90 -1.96
C TYR A 75 5.59 6.71 -2.60
N VAL A 76 5.10 6.19 -3.72
CA VAL A 76 3.95 6.69 -4.46
C VAL A 76 2.99 5.52 -4.62
N SER A 77 1.78 5.64 -4.09
CA SER A 77 0.71 4.69 -4.36
C SER A 77 -0.25 5.23 -5.39
N LYS A 78 -0.78 4.36 -6.24
CA LYS A 78 -1.76 4.70 -7.26
C LYS A 78 -2.78 3.58 -7.40
N LEU A 79 -4.05 3.95 -7.47
CA LEU A 79 -5.17 3.07 -7.78
C LEU A 79 -5.70 3.43 -9.17
N PHE A 80 -5.73 2.46 -10.06
CA PHE A 80 -6.14 2.63 -11.44
C PHE A 80 -7.26 1.67 -11.82
N HIS A 81 -8.19 2.15 -12.65
CA HIS A 81 -8.99 1.32 -13.54
C HIS A 81 -8.56 1.63 -14.99
N LYS A 82 -9.43 2.13 -15.87
CA LYS A 82 -9.01 2.73 -17.17
C LYS A 82 -8.36 4.12 -17.03
N LEU A 83 -8.61 4.82 -15.92
CA LEU A 83 -8.01 6.11 -15.55
C LEU A 83 -7.54 6.07 -14.08
N PRO A 84 -6.59 6.93 -13.66
CA PRO A 84 -6.16 7.03 -12.27
C PRO A 84 -7.31 7.53 -11.40
N LEU A 85 -7.70 6.76 -10.39
CA LEU A 85 -8.79 7.11 -9.49
C LEU A 85 -8.27 7.88 -8.26
N LEU A 86 -7.18 7.41 -7.67
CA LEU A 86 -6.57 7.99 -6.48
C LEU A 86 -5.06 7.73 -6.50
N GLY A 87 -4.27 8.69 -6.04
CA GLY A 87 -2.84 8.53 -5.87
C GLY A 87 -2.32 9.31 -4.67
N PHE A 88 -1.41 8.71 -3.91
CA PHE A 88 -0.86 9.29 -2.69
C PHE A 88 0.67 9.21 -2.72
N ARG A 89 1.33 10.15 -2.03
CA ARG A 89 2.78 10.14 -1.83
C ARG A 89 3.05 10.13 -0.33
N GLY A 90 4.10 9.44 0.10
CA GLY A 90 4.43 9.34 1.51
C GLY A 90 5.82 8.76 1.76
N GLU A 91 6.09 8.47 3.02
CA GLU A 91 7.30 7.80 3.48
C GLU A 91 6.90 6.54 4.26
N ILE A 92 7.64 5.45 4.09
CA ILE A 92 7.43 4.17 4.79
C ILE A 92 8.76 3.68 5.37
N GLY A 93 8.73 3.04 6.54
CA GLY A 93 9.91 2.40 7.11
C GLY A 93 10.44 1.27 6.22
N TYR A 94 11.76 1.06 6.18
CA TYR A 94 12.37 -0.01 5.37
C TYR A 94 11.87 -1.40 5.79
N LYS A 95 11.68 -1.61 7.10
CA LYS A 95 11.07 -2.83 7.65
C LYS A 95 9.62 -3.02 7.20
N ASP A 96 8.83 -1.94 7.21
CA ASP A 96 7.41 -1.99 6.87
C ASP A 96 7.17 -2.21 5.36
N LYS A 97 8.09 -1.73 4.51
CA LYS A 97 8.14 -2.09 3.08
C LYS A 97 8.24 -3.61 2.90
N GLY A 98 9.13 -4.26 3.65
CA GLY A 98 9.30 -5.72 3.62
C GLY A 98 8.03 -6.45 4.07
N LEU A 99 7.41 -5.97 5.16
CA LEU A 99 6.16 -6.54 5.68
C LEU A 99 4.99 -6.38 4.69
N LEU A 100 4.84 -5.22 4.06
CA LEU A 100 3.85 -4.96 3.01
C LEU A 100 4.04 -5.92 1.82
N ARG A 101 5.27 -6.06 1.31
CA ARG A 101 5.57 -6.98 0.20
C ARG A 101 5.27 -8.42 0.56
N ASN A 102 5.71 -8.86 1.74
CA ASN A 102 5.48 -10.23 2.20
C ASN A 102 3.99 -10.50 2.39
N ALA A 103 3.25 -9.57 2.99
CA ALA A 103 1.81 -9.70 3.17
C ALA A 103 1.10 -9.83 1.82
N ILE A 104 1.40 -8.98 0.83
CA ILE A 104 0.77 -9.06 -0.51
C ILE A 104 1.15 -10.37 -1.21
N SER A 105 2.41 -10.78 -1.13
CA SER A 105 2.91 -11.99 -1.83
C SER A 105 2.31 -13.29 -1.28
N LYS A 106 1.83 -13.31 -0.03
CA LYS A 106 1.14 -14.47 0.56
C LYS A 106 -0.21 -14.79 -0.08
N TYR A 107 -0.83 -13.83 -0.79
CA TYR A 107 -2.18 -13.97 -1.33
C TYR A 107 -2.22 -14.19 -2.85
N CYS A 108 -1.08 -14.56 -3.45
CA CYS A 108 -0.97 -15.05 -4.81
C CYS A 108 -0.96 -16.57 -4.87
#